data_AF-E0S6X8-F1
#
_entry.id   AF-E0S6X8-F1
#
_cell.length_a   1.000
_cell.length_b   1.000
_cell.length_c   1.000
_cell.angle_alpha   90.00
_cell.angle_beta   90.00
_cell.angle_gamma   90.00
#
_symmetry.space_group_name_H-M   'P 1'
#
loop_
_entity.id
_entity.type
_entity.pdbx_description
1 polymer ?
#
loop_
_entity_poly.entity_id
_entity_poly.type
_entity_poly.pdbx_seq_one_letter_code
_entity_poly.pdbx_strand_id
1 'polypeptide(L)'
;MEIRLWPNQEFRIEVSETQKLKVMVVSGLAEIKGQELLNEKWYAFKDIKTFIFTFSGCKLKVEGACDLQYVSGTTNVPSIFGIVNFFSKNGFDYSKLRTFMVVGNGRSTLCFTLINFFVRMGKKVLFTEIDPSRGNIFPGALSTMHVDTLIDCIEGLRLKNPLSFFYGSTEITNMELYDLQTTKLQEAIKSKNIDDLHLILCPEGASAFYNTLIKRFEVDRVIVVGNERLYHTLDVIVEKLMISRSGFVEEKEIGKSISRYFKGVNNEYTPFTFNVKYKWRVVRIGEMYVAPASALPLGSARKVGCVEASEVEISENSVLGISEAREIEDVAGSPVLGYVVVIDTGTFKILCTQPRLPKYVFLIQGDLKHIEY
;
A
#
# COMPACT_ATOMS: atom_id res chain seq x y z
N MET A 1 -3.38 13.82 31.03
CA MET A 1 -4.79 14.24 30.97
C MET A 1 -5.70 13.02 30.83
N GLU A 2 -6.94 13.10 31.28
CA GLU A 2 -7.95 12.05 31.06
C GLU A 2 -8.97 12.52 30.02
N ILE A 3 -9.40 11.62 29.15
CA ILE A 3 -10.38 11.87 28.09
C ILE A 3 -11.47 10.81 28.18
N ARG A 4 -12.73 11.23 28.13
CA ARG A 4 -13.87 10.32 28.02
C ARG A 4 -14.40 10.36 26.60
N LEU A 5 -14.50 9.18 25.98
CA LEU A 5 -15.18 9.01 24.70
C LEU A 5 -16.55 8.39 24.92
N TRP A 6 -17.57 8.99 24.30
CA TRP A 6 -18.91 8.43 24.23
C TRP A 6 -19.02 7.39 23.11
N PRO A 7 -20.07 6.56 23.08
CA PRO A 7 -20.31 5.63 21.98
C PRO A 7 -20.21 6.32 20.62
N ASN A 8 -19.53 5.67 19.68
CA ASN A 8 -19.28 6.13 18.32
C ASN A 8 -18.48 7.45 18.21
N GLN A 9 -17.62 7.73 19.18
CA GLN A 9 -16.67 8.85 19.10
C GLN A 9 -15.24 8.39 18.79
N GLU A 10 -14.47 9.31 18.21
CA GLU A 10 -13.06 9.15 17.92
C GLU A 10 -12.25 10.21 18.68
N PHE A 11 -11.14 9.80 19.28
CA PHE A 11 -10.06 10.71 19.68
C PHE A 11 -8.99 10.72 18.58
N ARG A 12 -8.83 11.86 17.90
CA ARG A 12 -7.89 12.02 16.79
C ARG A 12 -6.61 12.66 17.27
N ILE A 13 -5.49 12.18 16.77
CA ILE A 13 -4.15 12.64 17.13
C ILE A 13 -3.27 12.79 15.89
N GLU A 14 -2.47 13.84 15.89
CA GLU A 14 -1.38 14.05 14.96
C GLU A 14 -0.10 14.28 15.76
N VAL A 15 0.86 13.37 15.63
CA VAL A 15 2.12 13.40 16.38
C VAL A 15 3.26 13.49 15.37
N SER A 16 4.02 14.58 15.39
CA SER A 16 5.23 14.73 14.58
C SER A 16 6.39 13.84 15.06
N GLU A 17 7.45 13.81 14.26
CA GLU A 17 8.68 13.05 14.56
C GLU A 17 9.41 13.51 15.82
N THR A 18 9.27 14.78 16.22
CA THR A 18 9.95 15.33 17.41
C THR A 18 9.17 15.13 18.70
N GLN A 19 7.91 14.70 18.60
CA GLN A 19 6.99 14.56 19.71
C GLN A 19 6.68 13.10 20.01
N LYS A 20 6.09 12.87 21.18
CA LYS A 20 5.67 11.55 21.62
C LYS A 20 4.41 11.69 22.46
N LEU A 21 3.39 10.96 22.07
CA LEU A 21 2.13 10.88 22.79
C LEU A 21 1.90 9.45 23.24
N LYS A 22 1.62 9.23 24.53
CA LYS A 22 1.23 7.95 25.08
C LYS A 22 -0.25 7.95 25.39
N VAL A 23 -0.96 6.89 24.99
CA VAL A 23 -2.37 6.70 25.33
C VAL A 23 -2.55 5.33 25.96
N MET A 24 -3.38 5.27 27.00
CA MET A 24 -3.80 4.04 27.68
C MET A 24 -5.32 4.02 27.79
N VAL A 25 -5.93 2.87 27.54
CA VAL A 25 -7.34 2.65 27.86
C VAL A 25 -7.43 2.29 29.34
N VAL A 26 -8.12 3.14 30.11
CA VAL A 26 -8.34 2.93 31.55
C VAL A 26 -9.54 2.01 31.78
N SER A 27 -10.60 2.19 30.99
CA SER A 27 -11.82 1.39 31.08
C SER A 27 -12.64 1.49 29.80
N GLY A 28 -13.45 0.46 29.50
CA GLY A 28 -14.24 0.37 28.28
C GLY A 28 -13.48 -0.33 27.16
N LEU A 29 -13.93 -0.14 25.92
CA LEU A 29 -13.32 -0.71 24.73
C LEU A 29 -12.90 0.42 23.79
N ALA A 30 -11.70 0.33 23.24
CA ALA A 30 -11.21 1.27 22.24
C ALA A 30 -10.40 0.52 21.18
N GLU A 31 -10.36 1.06 19.97
CA GLU A 31 -9.65 0.46 18.85
C GLU A 31 -9.02 1.51 17.93
N ILE A 32 -7.96 1.13 17.24
CA ILE A 32 -7.33 1.93 16.18
C ILE A 32 -7.42 1.13 14.89
N LYS A 33 -8.12 1.65 13.88
CA LYS A 33 -8.29 0.98 12.57
C LYS A 33 -8.68 -0.50 12.74
N GLY A 34 -9.63 -0.78 13.63
CA GLY A 34 -10.11 -2.13 13.94
C GLY A 34 -9.22 -2.99 14.84
N GLN A 35 -8.02 -2.57 15.23
CA GLN A 35 -7.21 -3.27 16.24
C GLN A 35 -7.67 -2.84 17.64
N GLU A 36 -8.14 -3.79 18.46
CA GLU A 36 -8.50 -3.52 19.86
C GLU A 36 -7.26 -3.15 20.70
N LEU A 37 -7.43 -2.13 21.54
CA LEU A 37 -6.41 -1.72 22.51
C LEU A 37 -6.64 -2.44 23.85
N LEU A 38 -5.56 -2.93 24.44
CA LEU A 38 -5.59 -3.56 25.75
C LEU A 38 -5.73 -2.50 26.85
N ASN A 39 -6.59 -2.79 27.83
CA ASN A 39 -6.69 -1.98 29.03
C ASN A 39 -5.37 -2.01 29.82
N GLU A 40 -5.08 -0.90 30.49
CA GLU A 40 -3.89 -0.76 31.35
C GLU A 40 -2.54 -0.94 30.62
N LYS A 41 -2.55 -0.89 29.28
CA LYS A 41 -1.34 -0.87 28.44
C LYS A 41 -1.13 0.53 27.86
N TRP A 42 0.11 1.03 27.97
CA TRP A 42 0.53 2.25 27.28
C TRP A 42 0.90 1.97 25.82
N TYR A 43 0.28 2.70 24.90
CA TYR A 43 0.64 2.76 23.49
C TYR A 43 1.34 4.08 23.22
N ALA A 44 2.53 4.04 22.64
CA ALA A 44 3.34 5.23 22.38
C ALA A 44 3.36 5.54 20.88
N PHE A 45 2.80 6.70 20.54
CA PHE A 45 2.69 7.22 19.18
C PHE A 45 3.79 8.25 18.92
N LYS A 46 4.39 8.16 17.73
CA LYS A 46 5.42 9.05 17.19
C LYS A 46 5.26 9.06 15.67
N ASP A 47 5.44 10.22 15.04
CA ASP A 47 5.40 10.38 13.59
C ASP A 47 4.18 9.72 12.91
N ILE A 48 3.00 9.91 13.49
CA ILE A 48 1.77 9.23 13.08
C ILE A 48 0.56 10.14 13.20
N LYS A 49 -0.34 10.03 12.22
CA LYS A 49 -1.69 10.58 12.26
C LYS A 49 -2.71 9.46 12.33
N THR A 50 -3.49 9.42 13.39
CA THR A 50 -4.43 8.32 13.62
C THR A 50 -5.59 8.72 14.52
N PHE A 51 -6.51 7.80 14.73
CA PHE A 51 -7.65 7.97 15.60
C PHE A 51 -7.87 6.74 16.48
N ILE A 52 -8.37 6.98 17.70
CA ILE A 52 -8.80 5.97 18.65
C ILE A 52 -10.31 6.03 18.71
N PHE A 53 -10.98 4.97 18.26
CA PHE A 53 -12.43 4.87 18.16
C PHE A 53 -13.00 4.00 19.28
N THR A 54 -14.28 4.20 19.62
CA THR A 54 -15.02 3.30 20.51
C THR A 54 -16.47 3.11 20.05
N PHE A 55 -16.94 1.86 20.01
CA PHE A 55 -18.35 1.54 19.78
C PHE A 55 -19.22 1.79 21.01
N SER A 56 -18.70 1.54 22.21
CA SER A 56 -19.48 1.48 23.46
C SER A 56 -19.15 2.60 24.47
N GLY A 57 -18.10 3.39 24.20
CA GLY A 57 -17.56 4.38 25.11
C GLY A 57 -16.36 3.85 25.89
N CYS A 58 -15.42 4.75 26.21
CA CYS A 58 -14.23 4.41 26.98
C CYS A 58 -13.67 5.63 27.73
N LYS A 59 -12.71 5.35 28.63
CA LYS A 59 -11.87 6.37 29.28
C LYS A 59 -10.43 6.14 28.87
N LEU A 60 -9.79 7.20 28.39
CA LEU A 60 -8.39 7.22 27.98
C LEU A 60 -7.58 8.05 28.96
N LYS A 61 -6.37 7.60 29.27
CA LYS A 61 -5.32 8.41 29.89
C LYS A 61 -4.30 8.76 28.83
N VAL A 62 -3.93 10.03 28.73
CA VAL A 62 -3.04 10.57 27.71
C VAL A 62 -1.89 11.33 28.35
N GLU A 63 -0.65 11.07 27.93
CA GLU A 63 0.57 11.69 28.43
C GLU A 63 1.50 12.08 27.26
N GLY A 64 2.22 13.18 27.39
CA GLY A 64 3.14 13.67 26.35
C GLY A 64 2.54 14.82 25.53
N ALA A 65 3.08 15.02 24.34
CA ALA A 65 2.73 16.12 23.43
C ALA A 65 2.46 15.61 22.02
N CYS A 66 1.61 16.34 21.30
CA CYS A 66 1.22 16.10 19.92
C CYS A 66 0.91 17.46 19.25
N ASP A 67 0.93 17.53 17.93
CA ASP A 67 0.68 18.77 17.19
C ASP A 67 -0.81 19.12 17.21
N LEU A 68 -1.66 18.10 17.13
CA LEU A 68 -3.10 18.25 17.17
C LEU A 68 -3.75 17.06 17.89
N GLN A 69 -4.71 17.34 18.77
CA GLN A 69 -5.59 16.34 19.33
C GLN A 69 -6.99 16.89 19.58
N TYR A 70 -8.03 16.10 19.26
CA TYR A 70 -9.42 16.48 19.51
C TYR A 70 -10.36 15.27 19.50
N VAL A 71 -11.52 15.40 20.14
CA VAL A 71 -12.59 14.40 20.09
C VAL A 71 -13.59 14.76 18.99
N SER A 72 -14.01 13.78 18.21
CA SER A 72 -15.03 13.94 17.16
C SER A 72 -16.15 12.92 17.32
N GLY A 73 -17.39 13.36 17.15
CA GLY A 73 -18.56 12.47 16.99
C GLY A 73 -18.85 12.06 15.56
N THR A 74 -18.09 12.57 14.58
CA THR A 74 -18.26 12.23 13.16
C THR A 74 -17.25 11.15 12.80
N THR A 75 -17.74 9.95 12.48
CA THR A 75 -16.94 8.75 12.21
C THR A 75 -17.52 7.97 11.03
N ASN A 76 -16.68 7.23 10.30
CA ASN A 76 -17.11 6.25 9.30
C ASN A 76 -16.93 4.79 9.75
N VAL A 77 -16.38 4.54 10.94
CA VAL A 77 -16.07 3.18 11.43
C VAL A 77 -17.32 2.29 11.51
N PRO A 78 -18.50 2.75 12.00
CA PRO A 78 -19.71 1.93 11.98
C PRO A 78 -20.15 1.51 10.57
N SER A 79 -20.00 2.38 9.57
CA SER A 79 -20.32 2.06 8.17
C SER A 79 -19.35 1.02 7.60
N ILE A 80 -18.06 1.13 7.93
CA ILE A 80 -17.04 0.13 7.56
C ILE A 80 -17.38 -1.23 8.21
N PHE A 81 -17.69 -1.24 9.50
CA PHE A 81 -18.08 -2.45 10.23
C PHE A 81 -19.37 -3.08 9.68
N GLY A 82 -20.27 -2.27 9.11
CA GLY A 82 -21.47 -2.74 8.41
C GLY A 82 -21.16 -3.75 7.29
N ILE A 83 -20.04 -3.59 6.58
CA ILE A 83 -19.58 -4.54 5.55
C ILE A 83 -19.22 -5.88 6.19
N VAL A 84 -18.50 -5.87 7.31
CA VAL A 84 -18.11 -7.10 8.02
C VAL A 84 -19.33 -7.79 8.61
N ASN A 85 -20.27 -7.03 9.17
CA ASN A 85 -21.53 -7.55 9.68
C ASN A 85 -22.37 -8.22 8.58
N PHE A 86 -22.36 -7.68 7.35
CA PHE A 86 -22.99 -8.34 6.21
C PHE A 86 -22.38 -9.72 5.97
N PHE A 87 -21.05 -9.85 5.90
CA PHE A 87 -20.40 -11.15 5.71
C PHE A 87 -20.63 -12.09 6.88
N SER A 88 -20.54 -11.60 8.12
CA SER A 88 -20.79 -12.40 9.31
C SER A 88 -22.19 -13.01 9.34
N LYS A 89 -23.21 -12.26 8.92
CA LYS A 89 -24.60 -12.76 8.84
C LYS A 89 -24.81 -13.80 7.74
N ASN A 90 -23.99 -13.75 6.69
CA ASN A 90 -24.01 -14.69 5.58
C ASN A 90 -22.97 -15.81 5.74
N GLY A 91 -22.49 -16.06 6.97
CA GLY A 91 -21.56 -17.16 7.26
C GLY A 91 -20.18 -17.02 6.61
N PHE A 92 -19.82 -15.82 6.15
CA PHE A 92 -18.62 -15.56 5.33
C PHE A 92 -18.59 -16.38 4.03
N ASP A 93 -19.75 -16.56 3.40
CA ASP A 93 -19.85 -17.10 2.04
C ASP A 93 -19.41 -16.06 1.00
N TYR A 94 -18.34 -16.38 0.27
CA TYR A 94 -17.75 -15.52 -0.76
C TYR A 94 -18.16 -15.89 -2.19
N SER A 95 -19.07 -16.86 -2.37
CA SER A 95 -19.47 -17.37 -3.70
C SER A 95 -20.10 -16.33 -4.62
N LYS A 96 -20.73 -15.29 -4.05
CA LYS A 96 -21.44 -14.23 -4.80
C LYS A 96 -20.79 -12.86 -4.70
N LEU A 97 -19.97 -12.63 -3.68
CA LEU A 97 -19.42 -11.33 -3.37
C LEU A 97 -18.13 -11.51 -2.58
N ARG A 98 -17.00 -11.24 -3.22
CA ARG A 98 -15.67 -11.46 -2.65
C ARG A 98 -14.71 -10.31 -2.93
N THR A 99 -14.75 -9.77 -4.14
CA THR A 99 -13.73 -8.87 -4.65
C THR A 99 -14.21 -7.43 -4.64
N PHE A 100 -13.57 -6.59 -3.82
CA PHE A 100 -13.88 -5.17 -3.69
C PHE A 100 -12.72 -4.32 -4.18
N MET A 101 -13.02 -3.40 -5.10
CA MET A 101 -12.07 -2.36 -5.52
C MET A 101 -12.31 -1.09 -4.72
N VAL A 102 -11.26 -0.54 -4.10
CA VAL A 102 -11.33 0.63 -3.22
C VAL A 102 -10.70 1.85 -3.91
N VAL A 103 -11.48 2.92 -4.08
CA VAL A 103 -11.09 4.17 -4.74
C VAL A 103 -11.44 5.40 -3.87
N GLY A 104 -10.89 6.57 -4.21
CA GLY A 104 -11.16 7.83 -3.51
C GLY A 104 -10.17 8.15 -2.38
N ASN A 105 -10.63 8.88 -1.36
CA ASN A 105 -9.81 9.48 -0.31
C ASN A 105 -9.92 8.67 1.00
N GLY A 106 -8.81 8.07 1.44
CA GLY A 106 -8.75 7.25 2.66
C GLY A 106 -8.69 5.74 2.41
N ARG A 107 -8.31 5.32 1.20
CA ARG A 107 -8.26 3.92 0.75
C ARG A 107 -7.47 3.01 1.70
N SER A 108 -6.23 3.38 2.06
CA SER A 108 -5.39 2.58 2.95
C SER A 108 -6.04 2.39 4.32
N THR A 109 -6.55 3.47 4.93
CA THR A 109 -7.23 3.42 6.23
C THR A 109 -8.47 2.53 6.18
N LEU A 110 -9.29 2.63 5.13
CA LEU A 110 -10.46 1.77 4.94
C LEU A 110 -10.04 0.29 4.81
N CYS A 111 -9.09 -0.01 3.91
CA CYS A 111 -8.60 -1.38 3.70
C CYS A 111 -8.06 -1.97 4.99
N PHE A 112 -7.21 -1.24 5.73
CA PHE A 112 -6.62 -1.74 6.97
C PHE A 112 -7.65 -1.95 8.08
N THR A 113 -8.63 -1.04 8.17
CA THR A 113 -9.74 -1.18 9.14
C THR A 113 -10.58 -2.43 8.84
N LEU A 114 -10.94 -2.65 7.56
CA LEU A 114 -11.64 -3.86 7.14
C LEU A 114 -10.81 -5.12 7.42
N ILE A 115 -9.54 -5.13 7.01
CA ILE A 115 -8.64 -6.27 7.23
C ILE A 115 -8.60 -6.65 8.71
N ASN A 116 -8.39 -5.68 9.60
CA ASN A 116 -8.37 -5.94 11.04
C ASN A 116 -9.68 -6.51 11.57
N PHE A 117 -10.83 -6.01 11.11
CA PHE A 117 -12.12 -6.58 11.50
C PHE A 117 -12.30 -8.01 11.00
N PHE A 118 -11.91 -8.34 9.76
CA PHE A 118 -11.98 -9.71 9.24
C PHE A 118 -11.03 -10.65 10.01
N VAL A 119 -9.80 -10.22 10.27
CA VAL A 119 -8.82 -11.00 11.04
C VAL A 119 -9.30 -11.26 12.47
N ARG A 120 -9.96 -10.28 13.12
CA ARG A 120 -10.61 -10.48 14.44
C ARG A 120 -11.69 -11.56 14.42
N MET A 121 -12.35 -11.75 13.27
CA MET A 121 -13.34 -12.81 13.05
C MET A 121 -12.72 -14.14 12.60
N GLY A 122 -11.38 -14.26 12.67
CA GLY A 122 -10.65 -15.46 12.26
C GLY A 122 -10.61 -15.67 10.75
N LYS A 123 -10.87 -14.61 9.96
CA LYS A 123 -10.84 -14.66 8.50
C LYS A 123 -9.57 -14.02 7.96
N LYS A 124 -9.13 -14.50 6.80
CA LYS A 124 -7.99 -13.94 6.08
C LYS A 124 -8.51 -12.99 5.00
N VAL A 125 -7.65 -12.09 4.57
CA VAL A 125 -7.97 -11.16 3.48
C VAL A 125 -6.82 -11.17 2.47
N LEU A 126 -7.14 -11.39 1.20
CA LEU A 126 -6.23 -11.12 0.10
C LEU A 126 -6.19 -9.60 -0.11
N PHE A 127 -5.06 -8.97 0.21
CA PHE A 127 -4.86 -7.54 0.00
C PHE A 127 -4.00 -7.34 -1.24
N THR A 128 -4.53 -6.63 -2.22
CA THR A 128 -3.83 -6.28 -3.46
C THR A 128 -3.72 -4.77 -3.56
N GLU A 129 -2.50 -4.26 -3.73
CA GLU A 129 -2.21 -2.85 -3.96
C GLU A 129 -1.72 -2.69 -5.40
N ILE A 130 -2.52 -2.01 -6.23
CA ILE A 130 -2.16 -1.67 -7.62
C ILE A 130 -1.97 -0.16 -7.79
N ASP A 131 -1.92 0.60 -6.70
CA ASP A 131 -1.57 2.01 -6.71
C ASP A 131 -0.08 2.18 -6.36
N PRO A 132 0.80 2.43 -7.34
CA PRO A 132 2.22 2.54 -7.07
C PRO A 132 2.59 3.79 -6.26
N SER A 133 1.67 4.76 -6.08
CA SER A 133 1.93 6.00 -5.34
C SER A 133 1.81 5.86 -3.82
N ARG A 134 1.22 4.76 -3.32
CA ARG A 134 0.86 4.63 -1.89
C ARG A 134 1.94 3.98 -1.06
N GLY A 135 2.46 2.84 -1.53
CA GLY A 135 3.52 2.13 -0.84
C GLY A 135 3.11 1.56 0.51
N ASN A 136 1.90 1.02 0.64
CA ASN A 136 1.53 0.27 1.85
C ASN A 136 2.40 -0.99 1.97
N ILE A 137 2.64 -1.69 0.85
CA ILE A 137 3.60 -2.80 0.74
C ILE A 137 4.99 -2.24 0.38
N PHE A 138 5.11 -1.60 -0.79
CA PHE A 138 6.31 -0.90 -1.22
C PHE A 138 5.97 0.13 -2.32
N PRO A 139 6.51 1.36 -2.30
CA PRO A 139 6.20 2.36 -3.31
C PRO A 139 6.75 1.97 -4.69
N GLY A 140 6.06 2.37 -5.75
CA GLY A 140 6.42 2.01 -7.13
C GLY A 140 6.22 0.54 -7.47
N ALA A 141 5.46 -0.19 -6.65
CA ALA A 141 5.22 -1.60 -6.85
C ALA A 141 3.72 -1.92 -6.96
N LEU A 142 3.39 -2.97 -7.71
CA LEU A 142 2.06 -3.56 -7.80
C LEU A 142 2.12 -4.92 -7.13
N SER A 143 1.40 -5.09 -6.01
CA SER A 143 1.66 -6.18 -5.09
C SER A 143 0.39 -6.84 -4.55
N THR A 144 0.50 -8.09 -4.14
CA THR A 144 -0.57 -8.81 -3.43
C THR A 144 0.00 -9.67 -2.29
N MET A 145 -0.74 -9.76 -1.18
CA MET A 145 -0.39 -10.60 -0.04
C MET A 145 -1.63 -11.11 0.69
N HIS A 146 -1.52 -12.30 1.29
CA HIS A 146 -2.48 -12.77 2.29
C HIS A 146 -2.20 -12.13 3.63
N VAL A 147 -3.19 -11.43 4.18
CA VAL A 147 -3.13 -10.90 5.54
C VAL A 147 -3.92 -11.83 6.46
N ASP A 148 -3.20 -12.48 7.37
CA ASP A 148 -3.74 -13.42 8.36
C ASP A 148 -3.49 -12.98 9.82
N THR A 149 -2.85 -11.82 10.00
CA THR A 149 -2.54 -11.22 11.30
C THR A 149 -3.00 -9.77 11.36
N LEU A 150 -3.29 -9.27 12.56
CA LEU A 150 -3.66 -7.87 12.75
C LEU A 150 -2.57 -6.93 12.24
N ILE A 151 -2.99 -5.90 11.52
CA ILE A 151 -2.20 -4.72 11.20
C ILE A 151 -2.10 -3.92 12.49
N ASP A 152 -0.89 -3.84 13.02
CA ASP A 152 -0.64 -3.16 14.29
C ASP A 152 -0.75 -1.64 14.13
N CYS A 153 -1.27 -0.96 15.14
CA CYS A 153 -1.48 0.48 15.13
C CYS A 153 -0.18 1.29 15.15
N ILE A 154 0.94 0.69 15.57
CA ILE A 154 2.27 1.29 15.60
C ILE A 154 3.14 0.66 14.51
N GLU A 155 3.27 -0.67 14.49
CA GLU A 155 4.15 -1.37 13.53
C GLU A 155 3.57 -1.44 12.10
N GLY A 156 2.27 -1.22 11.94
CA GLY A 156 1.61 -1.27 10.65
C GLY A 156 1.51 -2.69 10.06
N LEU A 157 1.52 -2.74 8.73
CA LEU A 157 1.35 -3.97 7.96
C LEU A 157 2.65 -4.78 7.97
N ARG A 158 2.60 -6.00 8.52
CA ARG A 158 3.73 -6.94 8.47
C ARG A 158 3.78 -7.63 7.11
N LEU A 159 4.89 -7.47 6.40
CA LEU A 159 5.09 -8.06 5.08
C LEU A 159 5.45 -9.54 5.21
N LYS A 160 4.57 -10.42 4.72
CA LYS A 160 4.76 -11.87 4.75
C LYS A 160 4.51 -12.44 3.36
N ASN A 161 5.58 -12.83 2.68
CA ASN A 161 5.57 -13.41 1.33
C ASN A 161 4.69 -12.64 0.31
N PRO A 162 4.83 -11.29 0.17
CA PRO A 162 4.12 -10.57 -0.88
C PRO A 162 4.63 -11.01 -2.26
N LEU A 163 3.71 -11.15 -3.21
CA LEU A 163 4.06 -11.17 -4.63
C LEU A 163 4.08 -9.73 -5.12
N SER A 164 5.16 -9.30 -5.76
CA SER A 164 5.34 -7.91 -6.17
C SER A 164 5.94 -7.79 -7.56
N PHE A 165 5.42 -6.85 -8.35
CA PHE A 165 6.00 -6.40 -9.61
C PHE A 165 6.48 -4.97 -9.43
N PHE A 166 7.73 -4.68 -9.77
CA PHE A 166 8.28 -3.34 -9.63
C PHE A 166 7.98 -2.53 -10.89
N TYR A 167 7.04 -1.59 -10.77
CA TYR A 167 6.74 -0.60 -11.80
C TYR A 167 7.81 0.48 -11.85
N GLY A 168 8.43 0.78 -10.71
CA GLY A 168 9.60 1.65 -10.61
C GLY A 168 9.29 3.15 -10.48
N SER A 169 8.04 3.57 -10.62
CA SER A 169 7.62 4.97 -10.48
C SER A 169 6.33 5.09 -9.66
N THR A 170 6.10 6.22 -9.00
CA THR A 170 4.83 6.47 -8.31
C THR A 170 3.73 6.97 -9.23
N GLU A 171 4.07 7.39 -10.44
CA GLU A 171 3.12 7.89 -11.44
C GLU A 171 3.00 6.90 -12.59
N ILE A 172 1.76 6.54 -12.93
CA ILE A 172 1.48 5.59 -14.02
C ILE A 172 1.56 6.35 -15.36
N THR A 173 2.74 6.34 -15.97
CA THR A 173 3.01 7.00 -17.26
C THR A 173 3.06 6.01 -18.43
N ASN A 174 3.65 4.83 -18.21
CA ASN A 174 3.66 3.70 -19.14
C ASN A 174 2.48 2.76 -18.84
N MET A 175 1.37 2.97 -19.55
CA MET A 175 0.14 2.18 -19.38
C MET A 175 0.28 0.73 -19.85
N GLU A 176 1.09 0.47 -20.88
CA GLU A 176 1.32 -0.90 -21.36
C GLU A 176 2.03 -1.76 -20.31
N LEU A 177 3.04 -1.21 -19.64
CA LEU A 177 3.71 -1.89 -18.54
C LEU A 177 2.76 -2.13 -17.35
N TYR A 178 1.96 -1.12 -17.01
CA TYR A 178 0.97 -1.25 -15.94
C TYR A 178 -0.08 -2.33 -16.25
N ASP A 179 -0.57 -2.37 -17.49
CA ASP A 179 -1.50 -3.41 -17.94
C ASP A 179 -0.87 -4.79 -17.96
N LEU A 180 0.38 -4.92 -18.41
CA LEU A 180 1.13 -6.19 -18.36
C LEU A 180 1.28 -6.70 -16.93
N GLN A 181 1.80 -5.85 -16.02
CA GLN A 181 2.06 -6.25 -14.64
C GLN A 181 0.79 -6.54 -13.87
N THR A 182 -0.28 -5.75 -14.04
CA THR A 182 -1.58 -6.06 -13.41
C THR A 182 -2.21 -7.35 -13.96
N THR A 183 -1.99 -7.65 -15.25
CA THR A 183 -2.42 -8.94 -15.83
C THR A 183 -1.65 -10.10 -15.23
N LYS A 184 -0.33 -9.99 -15.12
CA LYS A 184 0.52 -11.01 -14.48
C LYS A 184 0.17 -11.22 -13.01
N LEU A 185 -0.10 -10.13 -12.29
CA LEU A 185 -0.56 -10.18 -10.90
C LEU A 185 -1.87 -10.95 -10.77
N GLN A 186 -2.84 -10.71 -11.66
CA GLN A 186 -4.10 -11.42 -11.65
C GLN A 186 -3.97 -12.90 -12.04
N GLU A 187 -3.15 -13.22 -13.04
CA GLU A 187 -2.83 -14.61 -13.40
C GLU A 187 -2.28 -15.38 -12.19
N ALA A 188 -1.37 -14.75 -11.44
CA ALA A 188 -0.80 -15.33 -10.23
C ALA A 188 -1.84 -15.51 -9.11
N ILE A 189 -2.73 -14.52 -8.89
CA ILE A 189 -3.83 -14.63 -7.92
C ILE A 189 -4.75 -15.80 -8.26
N LYS A 190 -5.18 -15.90 -9.52
CA LYS A 190 -6.04 -17.01 -9.98
C LYS A 190 -5.36 -18.37 -9.82
N SER A 191 -4.06 -18.45 -10.09
CA SER A 191 -3.30 -19.71 -9.96
C SER A 191 -3.28 -20.27 -8.53
N LYS A 192 -3.41 -19.40 -7.52
CA LYS A 192 -3.43 -19.78 -6.10
C LYS A 192 -4.80 -20.27 -5.63
N ASN A 193 -5.86 -20.05 -6.40
CA ASN A 193 -7.24 -20.45 -6.08
C ASN A 193 -7.68 -20.06 -4.67
N ILE A 194 -7.47 -18.80 -4.32
CA ILE A 194 -7.79 -18.23 -3.01
C ILE A 194 -9.27 -17.88 -2.95
N ASP A 195 -9.95 -18.33 -1.89
CA ASP A 195 -11.37 -18.06 -1.64
C ASP A 195 -11.59 -17.22 -0.36
N ASP A 196 -10.66 -16.30 -0.10
CA ASP A 196 -10.77 -15.29 0.96
C ASP A 196 -11.32 -13.97 0.38
N LEU A 197 -11.81 -13.07 1.24
CA LEU A 197 -12.17 -11.71 0.82
C LEU A 197 -10.99 -11.05 0.11
N HIS A 198 -11.25 -10.41 -1.04
CA HIS A 198 -10.23 -9.74 -1.83
C HIS A 198 -10.44 -8.23 -1.82
N LEU A 199 -9.52 -7.49 -1.22
CA LEU A 199 -9.52 -6.02 -1.21
C LEU A 199 -8.42 -5.50 -2.14
N ILE A 200 -8.83 -4.73 -3.14
CA ILE A 200 -7.94 -4.13 -4.14
C ILE A 200 -7.87 -2.62 -3.92
N LEU A 201 -6.72 -2.14 -3.47
CA LEU A 201 -6.42 -0.70 -3.40
C LEU A 201 -6.01 -0.22 -4.79
N CYS A 202 -6.89 0.54 -5.43
CA CYS A 202 -6.74 1.00 -6.81
C CYS A 202 -6.26 2.46 -6.87
N PRO A 203 -5.42 2.85 -7.85
CA PRO A 203 -5.00 4.23 -8.05
C PRO A 203 -6.16 5.12 -8.45
N GLU A 204 -5.93 6.44 -8.44
CA GLU A 204 -6.91 7.39 -8.97
C GLU A 204 -6.97 7.29 -10.50
N GLY A 205 -8.16 7.37 -11.06
CA GLY A 205 -8.38 7.25 -12.51
C GLY A 205 -9.82 7.59 -12.91
N ALA A 206 -10.10 7.44 -14.20
CA ALA A 206 -11.41 7.68 -14.80
C ALA A 206 -12.23 6.38 -14.93
N SER A 207 -13.52 6.51 -15.23
CA SER A 207 -14.45 5.39 -15.40
C SER A 207 -13.95 4.29 -16.34
N ALA A 208 -13.39 4.64 -17.49
CA ALA A 208 -12.85 3.67 -18.45
C ALA A 208 -11.68 2.86 -17.88
N PHE A 209 -10.75 3.53 -17.20
CA PHE A 209 -9.61 2.89 -16.54
C PHE A 209 -10.08 1.92 -15.45
N TYR A 210 -11.03 2.34 -14.61
CA TYR A 210 -11.62 1.48 -13.60
C TYR A 210 -12.35 0.29 -14.19
N ASN A 211 -13.11 0.46 -15.28
CA ASN A 211 -13.81 -0.65 -15.93
C ASN A 211 -12.85 -1.71 -16.51
N THR A 212 -11.68 -1.29 -17.01
CA THR A 212 -10.61 -2.23 -17.41
C THR A 212 -10.13 -3.06 -16.22
N LEU A 213 -9.86 -2.42 -15.08
CA LEU A 213 -9.42 -3.10 -13.87
C LEU A 213 -10.51 -3.98 -13.24
N ILE A 214 -11.77 -3.53 -13.25
CA ILE A 214 -12.92 -4.31 -12.77
C ILE A 214 -13.04 -5.62 -13.55
N LYS A 215 -12.92 -5.57 -14.88
CA LYS A 215 -12.94 -6.77 -15.73
C LYS A 215 -11.73 -7.67 -15.46
N ARG A 216 -10.54 -7.09 -15.36
CA ARG A 216 -9.29 -7.82 -15.13
C ARG A 216 -9.33 -8.60 -13.81
N PHE A 217 -9.69 -7.93 -12.73
CA PHE A 217 -9.68 -8.49 -11.38
C PHE A 217 -10.98 -9.20 -10.99
N GLU A 218 -11.99 -9.24 -11.86
CA GLU A 218 -13.31 -9.82 -11.56
C GLU A 218 -13.90 -9.19 -10.28
N VAL A 219 -13.90 -7.85 -10.27
CA VAL A 219 -14.39 -7.06 -9.14
C VAL A 219 -15.91 -7.15 -9.07
N ASP A 220 -16.45 -7.47 -7.90
CA ASP A 220 -17.88 -7.55 -7.67
C ASP A 220 -18.50 -6.18 -7.32
N ARG A 221 -17.77 -5.36 -6.55
CA ARG A 221 -18.21 -4.04 -6.09
C ARG A 221 -17.07 -3.03 -6.00
N VAL A 222 -17.41 -1.76 -6.24
CA VAL A 222 -16.49 -0.64 -6.00
C VAL A 222 -16.87 0.10 -4.72
N ILE A 223 -15.92 0.25 -3.79
CA ILE A 223 -16.07 1.11 -2.62
C ILE A 223 -15.42 2.46 -2.92
N VAL A 224 -16.25 3.51 -3.00
CA VAL A 224 -15.79 4.89 -3.14
C VAL A 224 -15.72 5.51 -1.75
N VAL A 225 -14.52 5.88 -1.33
CA VAL A 225 -14.29 6.47 0.00
C VAL A 225 -14.16 7.98 -0.13
N GLY A 226 -14.98 8.73 0.61
CA GLY A 226 -14.68 10.14 0.88
C GLY A 226 -14.71 11.12 -0.29
N ASN A 227 -15.24 10.70 -1.44
CA ASN A 227 -15.30 11.52 -2.63
C ASN A 227 -16.68 11.35 -3.29
N GLU A 228 -17.64 12.15 -2.82
CA GLU A 228 -19.02 12.15 -3.29
C GLU A 228 -19.11 12.49 -4.78
N ARG A 229 -18.33 13.49 -5.23
CA ARG A 229 -18.25 13.85 -6.64
C ARG A 229 -17.80 12.65 -7.48
N LEU A 230 -16.71 11.99 -7.09
CA LEU A 230 -16.23 10.79 -7.75
C LEU A 230 -17.32 9.71 -7.79
N TYR A 231 -18.00 9.43 -6.67
CA TYR A 231 -19.08 8.44 -6.60
C TYR A 231 -20.17 8.71 -7.64
N HIS A 232 -20.61 9.96 -7.81
CA HIS A 232 -21.64 10.30 -8.79
C HIS A 232 -21.14 10.37 -10.24
N THR A 233 -19.88 10.80 -10.45
CA THR A 233 -19.32 10.88 -11.81
C THR A 233 -18.86 9.53 -12.36
N LEU A 234 -18.61 8.54 -11.50
CA LEU A 234 -18.15 7.22 -11.92
C LEU A 234 -19.25 6.44 -12.62
N ASP A 235 -18.97 6.03 -13.85
CA ASP A 235 -19.80 5.14 -14.65
C ASP A 235 -19.08 3.80 -14.79
N VAL A 236 -19.30 2.92 -13.81
CA VAL A 236 -18.63 1.62 -13.71
C VAL A 236 -19.63 0.49 -13.87
N ILE A 237 -19.18 -0.63 -14.42
CA ILE A 237 -20.04 -1.78 -14.79
C ILE A 237 -20.57 -2.60 -13.60
N VAL A 238 -20.15 -2.28 -12.38
CA VAL A 238 -20.56 -2.97 -11.15
C VAL A 238 -21.14 -2.00 -10.12
N GLU A 239 -21.82 -2.54 -9.11
CA GLU A 239 -22.43 -1.74 -8.05
C GLU A 239 -21.37 -0.97 -7.25
N LYS A 240 -21.69 0.28 -6.93
CA LYS A 240 -20.85 1.16 -6.10
C LYS A 240 -21.40 1.25 -4.67
N LEU A 241 -20.51 1.28 -3.69
CA LEU A 241 -20.80 1.57 -2.30
C LEU A 241 -20.07 2.86 -1.91
N MET A 242 -20.77 3.81 -1.29
CA MET A 242 -20.16 5.03 -0.76
C MET A 242 -19.83 4.83 0.72
N ILE A 243 -18.58 5.09 1.11
CA ILE A 243 -18.18 5.23 2.51
C ILE A 243 -17.78 6.68 2.73
N SER A 244 -18.41 7.32 3.72
CA SER A 244 -18.06 8.68 4.09
C SER A 244 -16.62 8.76 4.61
N ARG A 245 -16.07 9.97 4.57
CA ARG A 245 -14.72 10.24 5.08
C ARG A 245 -14.80 11.09 6.32
N SER A 246 -14.07 10.69 7.34
CA SER A 246 -13.97 11.40 8.62
C SER A 246 -12.50 11.62 8.96
N GLY A 247 -12.12 12.86 9.34
CA GLY A 247 -10.77 13.17 9.83
C GLY A 247 -9.64 12.88 8.84
N PHE A 248 -9.88 13.04 7.53
CA PHE A 248 -8.89 12.70 6.52
C PHE A 248 -7.70 13.64 6.55
N VAL A 249 -6.53 13.01 6.56
CA VAL A 249 -5.25 13.67 6.31
C VAL A 249 -4.57 12.91 5.18
N GLU A 250 -4.09 13.65 4.20
CA GLU A 250 -3.26 13.09 3.15
C GLU A 250 -1.81 13.04 3.61
N GLU A 251 -1.18 11.89 3.49
CA GLU A 251 0.22 11.69 3.78
C GLU A 251 0.92 11.07 2.58
N LYS A 252 2.06 11.66 2.20
CA LYS A 252 2.97 11.06 1.22
C LYS A 252 4.03 10.30 1.98
N GLU A 253 3.87 8.99 2.07
CA GLU A 253 4.72 8.12 2.89
C GLU A 253 5.83 7.44 2.08
N ILE A 254 6.16 7.87 0.86
CA ILE A 254 7.13 7.15 -0.02
C ILE A 254 8.47 6.95 0.69
N GLY A 255 9.10 8.03 1.17
CA GLY A 255 10.39 7.95 1.86
C GLY A 255 10.31 7.14 3.16
N LYS A 256 9.23 7.31 3.92
CA LYS A 256 8.98 6.56 5.16
C LYS A 256 8.79 5.07 4.90
N SER A 257 8.08 4.71 3.84
CA SER A 257 7.83 3.32 3.45
C SER A 257 9.11 2.63 2.99
N ILE A 258 9.95 3.32 2.21
CA ILE A 258 11.28 2.81 1.83
C ILE A 258 12.14 2.64 3.09
N SER A 259 12.19 3.62 3.98
CA SER A 259 12.94 3.53 5.24
C SER A 259 12.46 2.36 6.10
N ARG A 260 11.15 2.19 6.27
CA ARG A 260 10.53 1.08 7.00
C ARG A 260 10.89 -0.28 6.41
N TYR A 261 11.01 -0.39 5.09
CA TYR A 261 11.45 -1.64 4.45
C TYR A 261 12.87 -2.03 4.84
N PHE A 262 13.80 -1.07 4.94
CA PHE A 262 15.21 -1.35 5.26
C PHE A 262 15.52 -1.39 6.75
N LYS A 263 14.87 -0.52 7.54
CA LYS A 263 15.19 -0.28 8.96
C LYS A 263 14.10 -0.79 9.91
N GLY A 264 12.91 -1.12 9.42
CA GLY A 264 11.77 -1.41 10.28
C GLY A 264 11.13 -0.13 10.83
N VAL A 265 10.14 -0.25 11.70
CA VAL A 265 9.37 0.92 12.19
C VAL A 265 10.11 1.69 13.28
N ASN A 266 10.86 0.97 14.12
CA ASN A 266 11.63 1.46 15.25
C ASN A 266 13.15 1.32 15.04
N ASN A 267 13.61 1.21 13.80
CA ASN A 267 15.00 0.91 13.45
C ASN A 267 15.50 -0.44 13.99
N GLU A 268 14.60 -1.43 14.10
CA GLU A 268 14.91 -2.78 14.57
C GLU A 268 15.65 -3.64 13.53
N TYR A 269 15.58 -3.29 12.25
CA TYR A 269 16.31 -3.99 11.18
C TYR A 269 17.66 -3.34 10.93
N THR A 270 18.67 -4.18 10.74
CA THR A 270 20.01 -3.76 10.34
C THR A 270 20.23 -4.18 8.89
N PRO A 271 20.21 -3.24 7.93
CA PRO A 271 20.50 -3.56 6.54
C PRO A 271 21.98 -3.88 6.34
N PHE A 272 22.29 -4.58 5.26
CA PHE A 272 23.62 -5.01 4.87
C PHE A 272 24.07 -4.28 3.61
N THR A 273 25.38 -4.12 3.46
CA THR A 273 25.95 -3.47 2.29
C THR A 273 26.84 -4.41 1.48
N PHE A 274 26.72 -4.37 0.16
CA PHE A 274 27.47 -5.23 -0.75
C PHE A 274 28.05 -4.44 -1.91
N ASN A 275 29.29 -4.76 -2.31
CA ASN A 275 29.80 -4.39 -3.62
C ASN A 275 29.32 -5.43 -4.64
N VAL A 276 28.55 -4.98 -5.61
CA VAL A 276 27.91 -5.84 -6.61
C VAL A 276 28.95 -6.22 -7.67
N LYS A 277 29.07 -7.52 -7.93
CA LYS A 277 29.96 -8.05 -8.97
C LYS A 277 29.33 -7.93 -10.36
N TYR A 278 30.16 -7.95 -11.41
CA TYR A 278 29.79 -7.83 -12.84
C TYR A 278 28.69 -8.78 -13.37
N LYS A 279 28.25 -9.78 -12.60
CA LYS A 279 27.15 -10.67 -13.01
C LYS A 279 25.81 -9.92 -13.09
N TRP A 280 25.61 -8.87 -12.29
CA TRP A 280 24.35 -8.15 -12.24
C TRP A 280 24.25 -7.10 -13.33
N ARG A 281 23.14 -7.14 -14.07
CA ARG A 281 22.80 -6.18 -15.11
C ARG A 281 21.71 -5.26 -14.57
N VAL A 282 21.96 -3.95 -14.61
CA VAL A 282 20.96 -2.95 -14.24
C VAL A 282 20.18 -2.58 -15.49
N VAL A 283 18.86 -2.74 -15.42
CA VAL A 283 17.96 -2.56 -16.55
C VAL A 283 16.85 -1.59 -16.22
N ARG A 284 16.29 -0.94 -17.22
CA ARG A 284 15.09 -0.11 -17.12
C ARG A 284 14.07 -0.58 -18.15
N ILE A 285 12.79 -0.56 -17.77
CA ILE A 285 11.69 -0.99 -18.62
C ILE A 285 11.08 0.22 -19.32
N GLY A 286 10.90 0.13 -20.63
CA GLY A 286 10.34 1.19 -21.46
C GLY A 286 11.36 2.21 -21.96
N GLU A 287 10.88 3.23 -22.68
CA GLU A 287 11.75 4.21 -23.35
C GLU A 287 12.43 5.15 -22.35
N MET A 288 13.76 5.25 -22.42
CA MET A 288 14.54 6.21 -21.62
C MET A 288 14.51 7.63 -22.17
N TYR A 289 14.31 7.78 -23.48
CA TYR A 289 14.36 9.05 -24.18
C TYR A 289 13.07 9.29 -24.93
N VAL A 290 12.22 10.14 -24.37
CA VAL A 290 11.07 10.66 -25.09
C VAL A 290 11.58 11.75 -26.03
N ALA A 291 11.64 11.44 -27.34
CA ALA A 291 11.96 12.46 -28.34
C ALA A 291 10.96 13.62 -28.21
N PRO A 292 11.42 14.90 -28.22
CA PRO A 292 10.51 16.04 -28.15
C PRO A 292 9.50 15.97 -29.31
N ALA A 293 8.30 16.52 -29.12
CA ALA A 293 7.23 16.43 -30.12
C ALA A 293 7.64 16.99 -31.50
N SER A 294 8.64 17.88 -31.53
CA SER A 294 9.26 18.44 -32.73
C SER A 294 10.07 17.43 -33.56
N ALA A 295 10.44 16.29 -32.99
CA ALA A 295 11.20 15.21 -33.66
C ALA A 295 10.30 14.08 -34.18
N LEU A 296 8.97 14.16 -33.98
CA LEU A 296 8.02 13.19 -34.50
C LEU A 296 7.59 13.54 -35.94
N PRO A 297 7.45 12.56 -36.85
CA PRO A 297 6.89 12.78 -38.18
C PRO A 297 5.51 13.44 -38.12
N LEU A 298 5.26 14.40 -39.02
CA LEU A 298 3.97 15.08 -39.17
C LEU A 298 2.84 14.04 -39.32
N GLY A 299 1.88 14.06 -38.38
CA GLY A 299 0.73 13.15 -38.36
C GLY A 299 0.89 11.90 -37.49
N SER A 300 2.04 11.67 -36.86
CA SER A 300 2.22 10.58 -35.91
C SER A 300 1.76 10.98 -34.50
N ALA A 301 0.85 10.19 -33.90
CA ALA A 301 0.54 10.27 -32.48
C ALA A 301 1.56 9.44 -31.69
N ARG A 302 1.91 9.90 -30.47
CA ARG A 302 2.83 9.18 -29.57
C ARG A 302 2.34 7.75 -29.35
N LYS A 303 3.20 6.74 -29.54
CA LYS A 303 3.03 5.45 -28.88
C LYS A 303 3.69 5.56 -27.51
N VAL A 304 2.89 5.78 -26.47
CA VAL A 304 3.37 5.72 -25.08
C VAL A 304 3.12 4.31 -24.60
N GLY A 305 4.16 3.47 -24.63
CA GLY A 305 4.01 2.06 -24.31
C GLY A 305 5.13 1.25 -24.93
N CYS A 306 6.11 0.92 -24.10
CA CYS A 306 7.14 -0.06 -24.44
C CYS A 306 7.39 -0.88 -23.18
N VAL A 307 7.38 -2.20 -23.31
CA VAL A 307 7.62 -3.14 -22.22
C VAL A 307 9.00 -3.79 -22.33
N GLU A 308 9.80 -3.41 -23.32
CA GLU A 308 11.15 -3.93 -23.48
C GLU A 308 12.06 -3.37 -22.38
N ALA A 309 12.91 -4.24 -21.83
CA ALA A 309 13.93 -3.84 -20.89
C ALA A 309 15.26 -3.60 -21.62
N SER A 310 15.96 -2.56 -21.23
CA SER A 310 17.29 -2.21 -21.77
C SER A 310 18.27 -1.98 -20.63
N GLU A 311 19.54 -2.29 -20.84
CA GLU A 311 20.60 -2.01 -19.86
C GLU A 311 20.82 -0.50 -19.72
N VAL A 312 21.04 -0.07 -18.48
CA VAL A 312 21.21 1.34 -18.14
C VAL A 312 22.37 1.54 -17.18
N GLU A 313 22.92 2.75 -17.20
CA GLU A 313 23.85 3.17 -16.16
C GLU A 313 23.13 3.32 -14.82
N ILE A 314 23.87 3.00 -13.77
CA ILE A 314 23.37 2.99 -12.40
C ILE A 314 23.27 4.43 -11.91
N SER A 315 22.13 4.79 -11.32
CA SER A 315 21.92 6.10 -10.72
C SER A 315 22.16 6.06 -9.22
N GLU A 316 22.86 7.06 -8.71
CA GLU A 316 23.09 7.23 -7.28
C GLU A 316 21.76 7.40 -6.52
N ASN A 317 21.68 6.78 -5.33
CA ASN A 317 20.51 6.76 -4.46
C ASN A 317 19.28 6.10 -5.09
N SER A 318 19.41 5.41 -6.22
CA SER A 318 18.27 4.74 -6.86
C SER A 318 17.82 3.51 -6.08
N VAL A 319 16.51 3.33 -6.01
CA VAL A 319 15.88 2.09 -5.56
C VAL A 319 15.83 1.13 -6.74
N LEU A 320 16.38 -0.07 -6.57
CA LEU A 320 16.38 -1.13 -7.57
C LEU A 320 15.53 -2.32 -7.10
N GLY A 321 14.73 -2.89 -8.00
CA GLY A 321 14.02 -4.15 -7.77
C GLY A 321 14.87 -5.36 -8.18
N ILE A 322 15.02 -6.35 -7.31
CA ILE A 322 15.69 -7.61 -7.62
C ILE A 322 14.74 -8.48 -8.45
N SER A 323 14.90 -8.52 -9.77
CA SER A 323 14.01 -9.27 -10.66
C SER A 323 14.28 -10.76 -10.61
N GLU A 324 13.20 -11.55 -10.63
CA GLU A 324 13.27 -13.01 -10.75
C GLU A 324 13.48 -13.51 -12.19
N ALA A 325 13.50 -12.60 -13.17
CA ALA A 325 13.70 -12.94 -14.58
C ALA A 325 15.06 -13.63 -14.83
N ARG A 326 15.06 -14.54 -15.80
CA ARG A 326 16.27 -15.23 -16.28
C ARG A 326 16.83 -14.59 -17.55
N GLU A 327 15.94 -14.11 -18.42
CA GLU A 327 16.26 -13.41 -19.65
C GLU A 327 15.74 -11.96 -19.58
N ILE A 328 16.32 -11.06 -20.38
CA ILE A 328 16.02 -9.62 -20.31
C ILE A 328 14.60 -9.32 -20.80
N GLU A 329 14.10 -10.10 -21.75
CA GLU A 329 12.78 -9.98 -22.35
C GLU A 329 11.66 -10.27 -21.34
N ASP A 330 11.95 -11.10 -20.33
CA ASP A 330 10.99 -11.50 -19.29
C ASP A 330 10.89 -10.49 -18.13
N VAL A 331 11.82 -9.53 -18.05
CA VAL A 331 11.96 -8.62 -16.89
C VAL A 331 10.67 -7.86 -16.60
N ALA A 332 10.01 -7.34 -17.64
CA ALA A 332 8.81 -6.52 -17.47
C ALA A 332 7.62 -7.28 -16.89
N GLY A 333 7.55 -8.58 -17.17
CA GLY A 333 6.48 -9.48 -16.71
C GLY A 333 6.87 -10.36 -15.52
N SER A 334 8.08 -10.20 -14.97
CA SER A 334 8.58 -11.01 -13.85
C SER A 334 8.43 -10.30 -12.51
N PRO A 335 8.14 -11.04 -11.43
CA PRO A 335 8.09 -10.47 -10.10
C PRO A 335 9.48 -10.06 -9.62
N VAL A 336 9.51 -9.30 -8.51
CA VAL A 336 10.71 -8.97 -7.77
C VAL A 336 10.73 -9.67 -6.43
N LEU A 337 11.91 -10.15 -6.03
CA LEU A 337 12.12 -10.74 -4.70
C LEU A 337 12.08 -9.68 -3.59
N GLY A 338 12.56 -8.48 -3.91
CA GLY A 338 12.73 -7.40 -2.95
C GLY A 338 13.48 -6.22 -3.57
N TYR A 339 13.90 -5.30 -2.74
CA TYR A 339 14.47 -4.02 -3.18
C TYR A 339 15.84 -3.77 -2.54
N VAL A 340 16.67 -3.02 -3.27
CA VAL A 340 17.99 -2.57 -2.82
C VAL A 340 18.15 -1.09 -3.16
N VAL A 341 19.06 -0.39 -2.50
CA VAL A 341 19.36 1.02 -2.77
C VAL A 341 20.83 1.17 -3.17
N VAL A 342 21.10 1.93 -4.22
CA VAL A 342 22.47 2.25 -4.64
C VAL A 342 23.05 3.31 -3.70
N ILE A 343 24.13 2.95 -2.99
CA ILE A 343 24.86 3.84 -2.08
C ILE A 343 26.00 4.55 -2.81
N ASP A 344 26.69 3.84 -3.70
CA ASP A 344 27.83 4.38 -4.45
C ASP A 344 27.87 3.73 -5.85
N THR A 345 27.84 4.57 -6.88
CA THR A 345 27.89 4.14 -8.28
C THR A 345 29.29 3.75 -8.71
N GLY A 346 30.34 4.35 -8.14
CA GLY A 346 31.74 4.10 -8.52
C GLY A 346 32.20 2.70 -8.15
N THR A 347 31.83 2.22 -6.97
CA THR A 347 32.13 0.84 -6.51
C THR A 347 30.97 -0.14 -6.72
N PHE A 348 29.86 0.32 -7.31
CA PHE A 348 28.57 -0.37 -7.37
C PHE A 348 28.18 -1.00 -6.02
N LYS A 349 28.09 -0.14 -5.00
CA LYS A 349 27.74 -0.52 -3.64
C LYS A 349 26.25 -0.35 -3.41
N ILE A 350 25.61 -1.38 -2.88
CA ILE A 350 24.16 -1.40 -2.61
C ILE A 350 23.84 -1.75 -1.17
N LEU A 351 22.73 -1.20 -0.67
CA LEU A 351 22.06 -1.57 0.57
C LEU A 351 21.04 -2.69 0.31
N CYS A 352 21.02 -3.72 1.14
CA CYS A 352 20.11 -4.86 1.03
C CYS A 352 19.59 -5.29 2.41
N THR A 353 18.35 -5.78 2.47
CA THR A 353 17.73 -6.27 3.71
C THR A 353 18.23 -7.65 4.15
N GLN A 354 18.95 -8.37 3.29
CA GLN A 354 19.41 -9.74 3.56
C GLN A 354 20.93 -9.81 3.73
N PRO A 355 21.45 -10.70 4.60
CA PRO A 355 22.88 -10.87 4.85
C PRO A 355 23.64 -11.49 3.68
N ARG A 356 22.95 -11.91 2.62
CA ARG A 356 23.54 -12.45 1.40
C ARG A 356 22.74 -11.97 0.20
N LEU A 357 23.45 -11.53 -0.83
CA LEU A 357 22.83 -11.17 -2.09
C LEU A 357 22.29 -12.45 -2.78
N PRO A 358 21.02 -12.48 -3.19
CA PRO A 358 20.41 -13.66 -3.81
C PRO A 358 21.01 -13.94 -5.19
N LYS A 359 20.80 -15.14 -5.74
CA LYS A 359 21.45 -15.56 -7.00
C LYS A 359 20.63 -15.19 -8.26
N TYR A 360 20.32 -13.90 -8.43
CA TYR A 360 19.65 -13.38 -9.64
C TYR A 360 20.64 -12.64 -10.56
N VAL A 361 20.14 -12.12 -11.67
CA VAL A 361 20.96 -11.51 -12.74
C VAL A 361 20.54 -10.06 -13.03
N PHE A 362 19.28 -9.70 -12.79
CA PHE A 362 18.75 -8.39 -13.16
C PHE A 362 18.33 -7.54 -11.94
N LEU A 363 18.67 -6.25 -12.02
CA LEU A 363 18.18 -5.21 -11.13
C LEU A 363 17.39 -4.20 -11.96
N ILE A 364 16.13 -3.98 -11.61
CA ILE A 364 15.24 -3.04 -12.31
C ILE A 364 15.42 -1.66 -11.67
N GLN A 365 15.91 -0.68 -12.44
CA GLN A 365 16.04 0.72 -12.03
C GLN A 365 14.80 1.53 -12.43
N GLY A 366 14.12 2.06 -11.42
CA GLY A 366 12.99 2.98 -11.59
C GLY A 366 13.37 4.45 -11.44
N ASP A 367 12.38 5.28 -11.14
CA ASP A 367 12.51 6.71 -10.81
C ASP A 367 12.63 6.97 -9.31
N LEU A 368 12.37 5.96 -8.48
CA LEU A 368 12.43 6.08 -7.03
C LEU A 368 13.87 6.25 -6.56
N LYS A 369 14.06 7.22 -5.66
CA LYS A 369 15.31 7.46 -4.95
C LYS A 369 15.13 7.42 -3.44
N HIS A 370 16.17 6.99 -2.74
CA HIS A 370 16.24 6.98 -1.30
C HIS A 370 17.65 7.34 -0.86
N ILE A 371 17.76 8.35 -0.01
CA ILE A 371 19.01 8.75 0.62
C ILE A 371 18.96 8.21 2.04
N GLU A 372 19.85 7.28 2.37
CA GLU A 372 20.09 6.92 3.76
C GLU A 372 20.94 8.03 4.40
N TYR A 373 20.37 8.68 5.42
CA TYR A 373 21.13 9.53 6.36
C TYR A 373 21.66 8.69 7.52
#